data_AF-A0A9P5YUS1-F1
#
_entry.id   AF-A0A9P5YUS1-F1
#
_cell.length_a   1.000
_cell.length_b   1.000
_cell.length_c   1.000
_cell.angle_alpha   90.00
_cell.angle_beta   90.00
_cell.angle_gamma   90.00
#
_symmetry.space_group_name_H-M   'P 1'
#
loop_
_entity.id
_entity.type
_entity.pdbx_description
1 polymer ?
#
loop_
_entity_poly.entity_id
_entity_poly.type
_entity_poly.pdbx_seq_one_letter_code
_entity_poly.pdbx_strand_id
1 'polypeptide(L)'
;MPVYCSRECQKADWKKHKSLCTESDGPATKAVENLISNEMLNSFLQSIVCVKLDIHKNLHLKQKPIMVQLEYVIEPVDLKDLQTLLKAKSINDVPEAMMGMLQLTNVTLYDDDEPIPPAVQHLWEVARKESNQSVVAIVNFLSNDVAQSLTFPLYIYKAAQLLTRGWERESMFIPEGDKIQAIKKPMSALGFIESTNATIRSDKENHWLLRRKMRPLDKQFIVDAASGKGESFSAMSFKEKLERESVYKEL
;
A
#
# COMPACT_ATOMS: atom_id res chain seq x y z
N MET A 1 -11.08 -2.44 19.40
CA MET A 1 -10.14 -3.42 19.99
C MET A 1 -10.44 -3.57 21.48
N PRO A 2 -10.45 -4.79 22.04
CA PRO A 2 -10.58 -4.99 23.48
C PRO A 2 -9.41 -4.32 24.21
N VAL A 3 -9.72 -3.59 25.28
CA VAL A 3 -8.73 -2.95 26.16
C VAL A 3 -8.45 -3.90 27.31
N TYR A 4 -7.23 -4.43 27.38
CA TYR A 4 -6.79 -5.31 28.46
C TYR A 4 -6.18 -4.49 29.61
N CYS A 5 -6.49 -4.85 30.85
CA CYS A 5 -5.93 -4.17 32.03
C CYS A 5 -4.47 -4.55 32.33
N SER A 6 -3.97 -5.66 31.77
CA SER A 6 -2.57 -6.08 31.90
C SER A 6 -2.14 -7.04 30.76
N ARG A 7 -0.82 -7.28 30.64
CA ARG A 7 -0.27 -8.28 29.71
C ARG A 7 -0.67 -9.71 30.08
N GLU A 8 -0.85 -10.00 31.36
CA GLU A 8 -1.30 -11.30 31.85
C GLU A 8 -2.74 -11.58 31.40
N CYS A 9 -3.62 -10.57 31.50
CA CYS A 9 -5.00 -10.66 31.01
C CYS A 9 -5.07 -10.90 29.50
N GLN A 10 -4.23 -10.21 28.73
CA GLN A 10 -4.12 -10.44 27.29
C GLN A 10 -3.65 -11.87 26.98
N LYS A 11 -2.61 -12.38 27.66
CA LYS A 11 -2.11 -13.75 27.46
C LYS A 11 -3.11 -14.82 27.87
N ALA A 12 -3.88 -14.59 28.93
CA ALA A 12 -4.93 -15.50 29.38
C ALA A 12 -6.05 -15.61 28.34
N ASP A 13 -6.46 -14.47 27.77
CA ASP A 13 -7.46 -14.41 26.70
C ASP A 13 -6.94 -14.94 25.37
N TRP A 14 -5.63 -14.82 25.11
CA TRP A 14 -4.99 -15.27 23.87
C TRP A 14 -5.27 -16.73 23.53
N LYS A 15 -5.41 -17.63 24.51
CA LYS A 15 -5.76 -19.05 24.24
C LYS A 15 -7.14 -19.22 23.59
N LYS A 16 -8.12 -18.38 24.00
CA LYS A 16 -9.48 -18.37 23.43
C LYS A 16 -9.53 -17.57 22.15
N HIS A 17 -8.83 -16.44 22.12
CA HIS A 17 -8.75 -15.59 20.94
C HIS A 17 -8.04 -16.32 19.79
N LYS A 18 -6.98 -17.08 20.05
CA LYS A 18 -6.19 -17.78 19.02
C LYS A 18 -7.02 -18.76 18.17
N SER A 19 -8.05 -19.40 18.73
CA SER A 19 -8.94 -20.27 17.96
C SER A 19 -9.97 -19.52 17.10
N LEU A 20 -10.19 -18.24 17.39
CA LEU A 20 -11.09 -17.35 16.66
C LEU A 20 -10.34 -16.38 15.74
N CYS A 21 -9.05 -16.19 16.01
CA CYS A 21 -8.12 -15.48 15.17
C CYS A 21 -7.83 -16.38 13.99
N THR A 22 -8.47 -16.10 12.85
CA THR A 22 -7.99 -16.57 11.56
C THR A 22 -6.53 -16.14 11.48
N GLU A 23 -5.60 -17.09 11.38
CA GLU A 23 -4.20 -16.75 11.13
C GLU A 23 -4.19 -15.79 9.95
N SER A 24 -3.73 -14.55 10.16
CA SER A 24 -3.65 -13.54 9.11
C SER A 24 -2.92 -14.18 7.93
N ASP A 25 -3.57 -14.23 6.78
CA ASP A 25 -3.11 -14.97 5.60
C ASP A 25 -1.68 -14.52 5.19
N GLY A 26 -0.67 -15.21 5.71
CA GLY A 26 0.75 -15.02 5.43
C GLY A 26 1.42 -13.72 5.93
N PRO A 27 2.77 -13.66 5.93
CA PRO A 27 3.54 -12.49 6.36
C PRO A 27 3.28 -11.19 5.57
N ALA A 28 2.70 -11.27 4.37
CA ALA A 28 2.42 -10.12 3.53
C ALA A 28 1.22 -9.30 4.04
N THR A 29 0.15 -9.97 4.50
CA THR A 29 -1.00 -9.29 5.11
C THR A 29 -0.59 -8.52 6.35
N LYS A 30 0.35 -9.05 7.14
CA LYS A 30 0.86 -8.34 8.32
C LYS A 30 1.54 -7.01 8.00
N ALA A 31 2.29 -6.94 6.90
CA ALA A 31 2.91 -5.69 6.48
C ALA A 31 1.86 -4.65 6.06
N VAL A 32 0.79 -5.06 5.38
CA VAL A 32 -0.34 -4.18 5.03
C VAL A 32 -1.09 -3.70 6.29
N GLU A 33 -1.34 -4.59 7.25
CA GLU A 33 -1.94 -4.20 8.53
C GLU A 33 -1.09 -3.15 9.27
N ASN A 34 0.24 -3.34 9.28
CA ASN A 34 1.17 -2.39 9.90
C ASN A 34 1.18 -1.06 9.16
N LEU A 35 1.10 -1.07 7.82
CA LEU A 35 0.98 0.14 6.99
C LEU A 35 -0.27 0.94 7.37
N ILE A 36 -1.41 0.28 7.50
CA ILE A 36 -2.70 0.92 7.84
C ILE A 36 -2.72 1.39 9.30
N SER A 37 -2.08 0.64 10.21
CA SER A 37 -2.03 0.97 11.64
C SER A 37 -1.08 2.14 11.95
N ASN A 38 -0.17 2.49 11.03
CA ASN A 38 0.72 3.62 11.18
C ASN A 38 0.00 4.93 10.81
N GLU A 39 -0.16 5.85 11.76
CA GLU A 39 -0.94 7.09 11.56
C GLU A 39 -0.42 7.96 10.41
N MET A 40 0.91 8.05 10.24
CA MET A 40 1.53 8.86 9.18
C MET A 40 1.29 8.22 7.81
N LEU A 41 1.57 6.93 7.66
CA LEU A 41 1.37 6.23 6.39
C LEU A 41 -0.11 6.13 6.03
N ASN A 42 -0.99 5.94 7.02
CA ASN A 42 -2.44 5.97 6.84
C ASN A 42 -2.93 7.35 6.38
N SER A 43 -2.31 8.44 6.82
CA SER A 43 -2.61 9.78 6.33
C SER A 43 -2.21 9.95 4.85
N PHE A 44 -1.11 9.33 4.43
CA PHE A 44 -0.77 9.25 3.00
C PHE A 44 -1.74 8.39 2.21
N LEU A 45 -2.16 7.23 2.71
CA LEU A 45 -3.20 6.41 2.08
C LEU A 45 -4.50 7.20 1.86
N GLN A 46 -4.95 7.95 2.88
CA GLN A 46 -6.10 8.83 2.74
C GLN A 46 -5.89 9.89 1.65
N SER A 47 -4.68 10.44 1.54
CA SER A 47 -4.35 11.45 0.53
C SER A 47 -4.33 10.86 -0.89
N ILE A 48 -3.78 9.65 -1.05
CA ILE A 48 -3.80 8.88 -2.31
C ILE A 48 -5.25 8.69 -2.77
N VAL A 49 -6.11 8.19 -1.88
CA VAL A 49 -7.52 7.94 -2.19
C VAL A 49 -8.29 9.25 -2.44
N CYS A 50 -7.99 10.30 -1.67
CA CYS A 50 -8.64 11.60 -1.82
C CYS A 50 -8.38 12.23 -3.18
N VAL A 51 -7.13 12.17 -3.66
CA VAL A 51 -6.77 12.65 -5.01
C VAL A 51 -7.35 11.73 -6.08
N LYS A 52 -7.26 10.40 -5.91
CA LYS A 52 -7.76 9.45 -6.91
C LYS A 52 -9.26 9.59 -7.16
N LEU A 53 -10.04 9.84 -6.12
CA LEU A 53 -11.50 10.03 -6.20
C LEU A 53 -11.92 11.47 -6.48
N ASP A 54 -10.97 12.41 -6.52
CA ASP A 54 -11.21 13.85 -6.59
C ASP A 54 -12.35 14.29 -5.65
N ILE A 55 -12.22 13.93 -4.36
CA ILE A 55 -13.30 14.05 -3.36
C ILE A 55 -13.81 15.49 -3.24
N HIS A 56 -12.96 16.47 -3.55
CA HIS A 56 -13.31 17.89 -3.57
C HIS A 56 -14.40 18.24 -4.56
N LYS A 57 -14.46 17.53 -5.69
CA LYS A 57 -15.50 17.70 -6.72
C LYS A 57 -16.64 16.69 -6.56
N ASN A 58 -16.40 15.57 -5.88
CA ASN A 58 -17.33 14.46 -5.78
C ASN A 58 -17.90 14.29 -4.36
N LEU A 59 -18.57 15.32 -3.82
CA LEU A 59 -19.12 15.26 -2.45
C LEU A 59 -20.22 14.21 -2.25
N HIS A 60 -20.86 13.75 -3.34
CA HIS A 60 -21.88 12.70 -3.33
C HIS A 60 -21.33 11.32 -2.92
N LEU A 61 -20.00 11.14 -2.97
CA LEU A 61 -19.29 9.94 -2.53
C LEU A 61 -19.53 9.56 -1.06
N LYS A 62 -20.10 10.47 -0.25
CA LYS A 62 -20.49 10.17 1.14
C LYS A 62 -21.65 9.18 1.27
N GLN A 63 -22.41 8.95 0.19
CA GLN A 63 -23.68 8.21 0.23
C GLN A 63 -23.63 6.88 -0.52
N LYS A 64 -22.53 6.56 -1.21
CA LYS A 64 -22.37 5.32 -1.94
C LYS A 64 -21.09 4.59 -1.52
N PRO A 65 -21.06 3.25 -1.56
CA PRO A 65 -19.84 2.51 -1.38
C PRO A 65 -18.92 2.78 -2.57
N ILE A 66 -17.63 2.87 -2.26
CA ILE A 66 -16.57 3.11 -3.25
C ILE A 66 -15.49 2.12 -2.92
N MET A 67 -15.03 1.39 -3.92
CA MET A 67 -13.93 0.46 -3.77
C MET A 67 -12.72 0.98 -4.53
N VAL A 68 -11.58 1.05 -3.86
CA VAL A 68 -10.29 1.46 -4.42
C VAL A 68 -9.35 0.28 -4.31
N GLN A 69 -8.66 -0.04 -5.40
CA GLN A 69 -7.64 -1.08 -5.41
C GLN A 69 -6.27 -0.42 -5.27
N LEU A 70 -5.52 -0.87 -4.27
CA LEU A 70 -4.12 -0.48 -4.06
C LEU A 70 -3.22 -1.67 -4.30
N GLU A 71 -2.37 -1.57 -5.30
CA GLU A 71 -1.40 -2.62 -5.58
C GLU A 71 -0.14 -2.41 -4.77
N TYR A 72 0.43 -3.51 -4.29
CA TYR A 72 1.71 -3.50 -3.61
C TYR A 72 2.58 -4.68 -4.02
N VAL A 73 3.89 -4.49 -3.86
CA VAL A 73 4.91 -5.50 -4.11
C VAL A 73 5.90 -5.48 -2.96
N ILE A 74 6.62 -6.59 -2.77
CA ILE A 74 7.76 -6.62 -1.86
C ILE A 74 9.03 -6.42 -2.67
N GLU A 75 9.67 -5.27 -2.49
CA GLU A 75 10.92 -4.93 -3.17
C GLU A 75 12.11 -5.12 -2.24
N PRO A 76 13.32 -5.39 -2.77
CA PRO A 76 14.52 -5.43 -1.94
C PRO A 76 14.76 -4.11 -1.21
N VAL A 77 15.20 -4.23 0.04
CA VAL A 77 15.58 -3.07 0.86
C VAL A 77 16.80 -2.36 0.26
N ASP A 78 17.79 -3.13 -0.22
CA ASP A 78 18.97 -2.62 -0.91
C ASP A 78 18.68 -2.45 -2.42
N LEU A 79 19.03 -1.28 -2.96
CA LEU A 79 18.86 -1.01 -4.39
C LEU A 79 19.79 -1.85 -5.27
N LYS A 80 20.94 -2.31 -4.75
CA LYS A 80 21.84 -3.23 -5.47
C LYS A 80 21.20 -4.62 -5.63
N ASP A 81 20.44 -5.05 -4.63
CA ASP A 81 19.67 -6.29 -4.69
C ASP A 81 18.55 -6.17 -5.74
N LEU A 82 17.87 -5.01 -5.78
CA LEU A 82 16.89 -4.73 -6.84
C LEU A 82 17.56 -4.74 -8.22
N GLN A 83 18.70 -4.08 -8.40
CA GLN A 83 19.45 -4.10 -9.66
C GLN A 83 19.84 -5.53 -10.08
N THR A 84 20.20 -6.36 -9.10
CA THR A 84 20.50 -7.78 -9.32
C THR A 84 19.27 -8.53 -9.83
N LEU A 85 18.10 -8.33 -9.21
CA LEU A 85 16.84 -8.93 -9.68
C LEU A 85 16.46 -8.46 -11.09
N LEU A 86 16.60 -7.18 -11.39
CA LEU A 86 16.24 -6.60 -12.70
C LEU A 86 17.14 -7.12 -13.84
N LYS A 87 18.38 -7.52 -13.54
CA LYS A 87 19.34 -8.06 -14.52
C LYS A 87 19.37 -9.59 -14.59
N ALA A 88 18.74 -10.28 -13.63
CA ALA A 88 18.73 -11.73 -13.57
C ALA A 88 17.95 -12.34 -14.76
N LYS A 89 18.45 -13.45 -15.32
CA LYS A 89 17.75 -14.18 -16.40
C LYS A 89 16.77 -15.20 -15.84
N SER A 90 17.05 -15.68 -14.63
CA SER A 90 16.26 -16.63 -13.88
C SER A 90 16.35 -16.33 -12.39
N ILE A 91 15.34 -16.77 -11.62
CA ILE A 91 15.38 -16.76 -10.16
C ILE A 91 16.56 -17.54 -9.57
N ASN A 92 17.08 -18.52 -10.31
CA ASN A 92 18.25 -19.31 -9.89
C ASN A 92 19.55 -18.49 -9.87
N ASP A 93 19.58 -17.34 -10.56
CA ASP A 93 20.73 -16.42 -10.56
C ASP A 93 20.72 -15.46 -9.36
N VAL A 94 19.70 -15.53 -8.52
CA VAL A 94 19.43 -14.56 -7.44
C VAL A 94 19.84 -15.14 -6.08
N PRO A 95 20.47 -14.35 -5.20
CA PRO A 95 20.78 -14.78 -3.83
C PRO A 95 19.56 -15.30 -3.07
N GLU A 96 19.73 -16.40 -2.33
CA GLU A 96 18.64 -17.01 -1.56
C GLU A 96 18.14 -16.11 -0.43
N ALA A 97 19.07 -15.47 0.30
CA ALA A 97 18.75 -14.55 1.36
C ALA A 97 18.64 -13.12 0.80
N MET A 98 17.44 -12.53 0.92
CA MET A 98 17.20 -11.14 0.55
C MET A 98 16.12 -10.59 1.47
N MET A 99 16.36 -9.39 2.02
CA MET A 99 15.37 -8.65 2.77
C MET A 99 14.60 -7.74 1.83
N GLY A 100 13.28 -7.80 1.93
CA GLY A 100 12.39 -6.95 1.17
C GLY A 100 11.53 -6.09 2.07
N MET A 101 10.81 -5.16 1.45
CA MET A 101 9.87 -4.25 2.11
C MET A 101 8.66 -3.99 1.23
N LEU A 102 7.52 -3.72 1.87
CA LEU A 102 6.30 -3.35 1.18
C LEU A 102 6.48 -2.01 0.45
N GLN A 103 6.12 -1.98 -0.83
CA GLN A 103 6.07 -0.78 -1.66
C GLN A 103 4.77 -0.77 -2.44
N LEU A 104 4.11 0.38 -2.48
CA LEU A 104 2.88 0.58 -3.27
C LEU A 104 3.26 0.81 -4.74
N THR A 105 2.52 0.21 -5.68
CA THR A 105 2.82 0.35 -7.12
C THR A 105 1.84 1.28 -7.82
N ASN A 106 0.55 1.02 -7.64
CA ASN A 106 -0.54 1.68 -8.36
C ASN A 106 -1.80 1.81 -7.51
N VAL A 107 -2.70 2.68 -7.97
CA VAL A 107 -4.04 2.88 -7.41
C VAL A 107 -5.08 3.02 -8.52
N THR A 108 -6.08 2.14 -8.49
CA THR A 108 -7.19 2.10 -9.44
C THR A 108 -8.53 2.16 -8.71
N LEU A 109 -9.56 2.60 -9.44
CA LEU A 109 -10.93 2.44 -8.95
C LEU A 109 -11.38 1.04 -9.33
N TYR A 110 -12.18 0.42 -8.47
CA TYR A 110 -12.94 -0.75 -8.88
C TYR A 110 -13.86 -0.34 -10.03
N ASP A 111 -14.01 -1.22 -11.02
CA ASP A 111 -14.76 -0.94 -12.23
C ASP A 111 -16.19 -0.51 -11.89
N ASP A 112 -16.62 0.66 -12.41
CA ASP A 112 -17.97 1.19 -12.17
C ASP A 112 -19.03 0.30 -12.85
N ASP A 113 -18.64 -0.49 -13.86
CA ASP A 113 -19.53 -1.43 -14.57
C ASP A 113 -19.73 -2.75 -13.80
N GLU A 114 -18.88 -3.05 -12.81
CA GLU A 114 -19.01 -4.24 -11.98
C GLU A 114 -19.82 -3.95 -10.70
N PRO A 115 -20.78 -4.82 -10.33
CA PRO A 115 -21.50 -4.66 -9.09
C PRO A 115 -20.56 -4.84 -7.90
N ILE A 116 -20.61 -3.89 -6.94
CA ILE A 116 -19.83 -3.98 -5.71
C ILE A 116 -20.14 -5.30 -5.00
N PRO A 117 -19.12 -6.11 -4.63
CA PRO A 117 -19.35 -7.37 -3.95
C PRO A 117 -20.18 -7.19 -2.68
N PRO A 118 -21.15 -8.08 -2.36
CA PRO A 118 -21.99 -7.95 -1.18
C PRO A 118 -21.21 -7.83 0.15
N ALA A 119 -20.06 -8.48 0.25
CA ALA A 119 -19.18 -8.37 1.42
C ALA A 119 -18.58 -6.96 1.56
N VAL A 120 -18.21 -6.32 0.45
CA VAL A 120 -17.70 -4.95 0.40
C VAL A 120 -18.80 -3.95 0.75
N GLN A 121 -20.01 -4.16 0.21
CA GLN A 121 -21.21 -3.39 0.56
C GLN A 121 -21.46 -3.44 2.08
N HIS A 122 -21.50 -4.64 2.65
CA HIS A 122 -21.72 -4.82 4.09
C HIS A 122 -20.64 -4.14 4.93
N LEU A 123 -19.36 -4.31 4.56
CA LEU A 123 -18.24 -3.66 5.25
C LEU A 123 -18.36 -2.13 5.21
N TRP A 124 -18.74 -1.56 4.08
CA TRP A 124 -18.96 -0.13 3.93
C TRP A 124 -20.12 0.35 4.80
N GLU A 125 -21.26 -0.36 4.83
CA GLU A 125 -22.41 0.01 5.67
C GLU A 125 -22.07 0.03 7.16
N VAL A 126 -21.29 -0.96 7.63
CA VAL A 126 -20.80 -1.01 9.01
C VAL A 126 -19.90 0.19 9.29
N ALA A 127 -18.87 0.43 8.46
CA ALA A 127 -17.95 1.54 8.65
C ALA A 127 -18.62 2.92 8.51
N ARG A 128 -19.63 3.06 7.65
CA ARG A 128 -20.38 4.31 7.46
C ARG A 128 -21.23 4.65 8.67
N LYS A 129 -21.81 3.66 9.36
CA LYS A 129 -22.56 3.88 10.61
C LYS A 129 -21.67 4.43 11.73
N GLU A 130 -20.39 4.07 11.74
CA GLU A 130 -19.42 4.57 12.72
C GLU A 130 -18.91 6.00 12.39
N SER A 131 -19.09 6.45 11.15
CA SER A 131 -18.51 7.70 10.65
C SER A 131 -19.59 8.67 10.15
N ASN A 132 -20.01 9.62 11.00
CA ASN A 132 -21.04 10.58 10.61
C ASN A 132 -20.60 11.59 9.53
N GLN A 133 -19.32 11.94 9.43
CA GLN A 133 -18.88 13.09 8.61
C GLN A 133 -17.83 12.79 7.52
N SER A 134 -17.11 11.67 7.60
CA SER A 134 -16.02 11.34 6.67
C SER A 134 -16.50 10.52 5.48
N VAL A 135 -15.92 10.75 4.29
CA VAL A 135 -16.04 9.78 3.20
C VAL A 135 -15.41 8.47 3.67
N VAL A 136 -16.08 7.35 3.42
CA VAL A 136 -15.58 6.01 3.70
C VAL A 136 -15.37 5.33 2.36
N ALA A 137 -14.11 5.02 2.04
CA ALA A 137 -13.76 4.19 0.91
C ALA A 137 -13.42 2.78 1.43
N ILE A 138 -13.74 1.74 0.66
CA ILE A 138 -13.24 0.40 0.91
C ILE A 138 -11.98 0.23 0.07
N VAL A 139 -10.85 -0.03 0.73
CA VAL A 139 -9.56 -0.21 0.08
C VAL A 139 -9.25 -1.69 0.04
N ASN A 140 -8.99 -2.21 -1.15
CA ASN A 140 -8.53 -3.56 -1.37
C ASN A 140 -7.05 -3.54 -1.75
N PHE A 141 -6.20 -4.06 -0.89
CA PHE A 141 -4.79 -4.24 -1.16
C PHE A 141 -4.60 -5.51 -1.98
N LEU A 142 -4.02 -5.35 -3.17
CA LEU A 142 -3.73 -6.43 -4.10
C LEU A 142 -2.23 -6.70 -4.10
N SER A 143 -1.87 -7.92 -3.70
CA SER A 143 -0.53 -8.44 -3.92
C SER A 143 -0.35 -8.77 -5.41
N ASN A 144 0.88 -8.75 -5.88
CA ASN A 144 1.25 -9.32 -7.19
C ASN A 144 0.95 -10.83 -7.31
N ASP A 145 0.74 -11.50 -6.18
CA ASP A 145 0.17 -12.84 -6.09
C ASP A 145 -1.37 -12.72 -5.99
N VAL A 146 -2.07 -13.04 -7.08
CA VAL A 146 -3.53 -12.86 -7.24
C VAL A 146 -4.33 -13.57 -6.12
N ALA A 147 -3.72 -14.54 -5.44
CA ALA A 147 -4.36 -15.26 -4.34
C ALA A 147 -4.52 -14.45 -3.04
N GLN A 148 -3.80 -13.35 -2.86
CA GLN A 148 -3.81 -12.58 -1.61
C GLN A 148 -4.34 -11.17 -1.85
N SER A 149 -5.54 -10.92 -1.30
CA SER A 149 -6.11 -9.58 -1.21
C SER A 149 -6.55 -9.29 0.22
N LEU A 150 -6.50 -8.02 0.61
CA LEU A 150 -6.85 -7.61 1.96
C LEU A 150 -7.68 -6.33 1.90
N THR A 151 -8.92 -6.44 2.37
CA THR A 151 -9.94 -5.39 2.23
C THR A 151 -10.25 -4.72 3.56
N PHE A 152 -10.21 -3.39 3.61
CA PHE A 152 -10.53 -2.61 4.82
C PHE A 152 -11.29 -1.31 4.53
N PRO A 153 -12.07 -0.80 5.48
CA PRO A 153 -12.59 0.55 5.41
C PRO A 153 -11.49 1.58 5.69
N LEU A 154 -11.37 2.58 4.82
CA LEU A 154 -10.52 3.74 4.99
C LEU A 154 -11.39 5.00 5.20
N TYR A 155 -11.23 5.61 6.37
CA TYR A 155 -11.91 6.85 6.73
C TYR A 155 -11.09 8.04 6.25
N ILE A 156 -11.67 8.87 5.39
CA ILE A 156 -10.98 10.01 4.79
C ILE A 156 -11.30 11.27 5.59
N TYR A 157 -10.41 11.62 6.51
CA TYR A 157 -10.60 12.75 7.41
C TYR A 157 -10.40 14.10 6.73
N LYS A 158 -10.91 15.14 7.38
CA LYS A 158 -10.80 16.53 6.90
C LYS A 158 -9.34 16.97 6.70
N ALA A 159 -8.40 16.45 7.49
CA ALA A 159 -6.98 16.77 7.34
C ALA A 159 -6.43 16.33 5.98
N ALA A 160 -6.71 15.09 5.54
CA ALA A 160 -6.31 14.59 4.23
C ALA A 160 -6.99 15.36 3.08
N GLN A 161 -8.26 15.75 3.27
CA GLN A 161 -8.97 16.61 2.32
C GLN A 161 -8.28 17.99 2.22
N LEU A 162 -7.96 18.63 3.34
CA LEU A 162 -7.29 19.92 3.33
C LEU A 162 -5.90 19.85 2.70
N LEU A 163 -5.13 18.80 3.00
CA LEU A 163 -3.79 18.58 2.43
C LEU A 163 -3.81 18.43 0.92
N THR A 164 -4.87 17.82 0.37
CA THR A 164 -5.02 17.57 -1.07
C THR A 164 -5.83 18.65 -1.77
N ARG A 165 -6.22 19.74 -1.10
CA ARG A 165 -7.03 20.79 -1.71
C ARG A 165 -6.17 21.58 -2.69
N GLY A 166 -6.61 21.71 -3.93
CA GLY A 166 -5.86 22.44 -4.95
C GLY A 166 -4.69 21.65 -5.56
N TRP A 167 -4.64 20.34 -5.31
CA TRP A 167 -3.59 19.43 -5.76
C TRP A 167 -3.18 19.58 -7.24
N GLU A 168 -4.12 19.90 -8.13
CA GLU A 168 -3.88 20.11 -9.56
C GLU A 168 -2.85 21.21 -9.88
N ARG A 169 -2.68 22.18 -8.96
CA ARG A 169 -1.78 23.33 -9.14
C ARG A 169 -0.55 23.28 -8.25
N GLU A 170 -0.48 22.30 -7.38
CA GLU A 170 0.54 22.21 -6.35
C GLU A 170 1.59 21.16 -6.69
N SER A 171 2.73 21.28 -6.01
CA SER A 171 3.77 20.28 -6.08
C SER A 171 4.15 19.84 -4.69
N MET A 172 4.45 18.56 -4.56
CA MET A 172 4.96 17.97 -3.36
C MET A 172 6.47 17.80 -3.44
N PHE A 173 7.09 17.77 -2.26
CA PHE A 173 8.51 17.59 -2.06
C PHE A 173 8.75 16.17 -1.57
N ILE A 174 9.39 15.35 -2.39
CA ILE A 174 9.71 13.97 -2.03
C ILE A 174 11.18 13.91 -1.58
N PRO A 175 11.49 13.34 -0.41
CA PRO A 175 12.87 13.12 0.01
C PRO A 175 13.59 12.18 -0.97
N GLU A 176 14.74 12.60 -1.49
CA GLU A 176 15.55 11.78 -2.40
C GLU A 176 16.64 11.03 -1.61
N GLY A 177 16.29 9.85 -1.08
CA GLY A 177 17.24 9.02 -0.32
C GLY A 177 17.82 9.76 0.89
N ASP A 178 19.14 9.78 1.01
CA ASP A 178 19.86 10.50 2.08
C ASP A 178 20.21 11.96 1.69
N LYS A 179 19.83 12.41 0.50
CA LYS A 179 20.09 13.78 0.04
C LYS A 179 19.09 14.74 0.70
N ILE A 180 19.56 15.91 1.09
CA ILE A 180 18.74 17.01 1.64
C ILE A 180 17.82 17.62 0.57
N GLN A 181 18.07 17.32 -0.72
CA GLN A 181 17.28 17.87 -1.81
C GLN A 181 15.95 17.13 -1.95
N ALA A 182 14.87 17.89 -1.86
CA ALA A 182 13.55 17.37 -2.16
C ALA A 182 13.21 17.60 -3.63
N ILE A 183 12.70 16.55 -4.29
CA ILE A 183 12.28 16.63 -5.68
C ILE A 183 10.85 17.16 -5.73
N LYS A 184 10.65 18.20 -6.55
CA LYS A 184 9.34 18.75 -6.85
C LYS A 184 8.59 17.80 -7.80
N LYS A 185 7.47 17.23 -7.34
CA LYS A 185 6.59 16.36 -8.13
C LYS A 185 5.16 16.92 -8.15
N PRO A 186 4.37 16.68 -9.21
CA PRO A 186 2.94 17.00 -9.19
C PRO A 186 2.25 16.30 -8.02
N MET A 187 1.32 16.98 -7.34
CA MET A 187 0.55 16.40 -6.25
C MET A 187 -0.53 15.45 -6.81
N SER A 188 -0.13 14.31 -7.35
CA SER A 188 -1.03 13.29 -7.89
C SER A 188 -1.13 12.08 -6.95
N ALA A 189 -2.10 11.19 -7.19
CA ALA A 189 -2.20 9.94 -6.43
C ALA A 189 -0.90 9.11 -6.53
N LEU A 190 -0.27 9.07 -7.70
CA LEU A 190 1.03 8.42 -7.90
C LEU A 190 2.19 9.16 -7.22
N GLY A 191 2.12 10.49 -7.12
CA GLY A 191 3.08 11.29 -6.35
C GLY A 191 3.02 10.98 -4.85
N PHE A 192 1.82 10.84 -4.30
CA PHE A 192 1.64 10.40 -2.90
C PHE A 192 2.10 8.95 -2.69
N ILE A 193 1.93 8.06 -3.68
CA ILE A 193 2.54 6.72 -3.64
C ILE A 193 4.06 6.80 -3.56
N GLU A 194 4.72 7.58 -4.44
CA GLU A 194 6.18 7.75 -4.43
C GLU A 194 6.65 8.31 -3.08
N SER A 195 5.93 9.30 -2.51
CA SER A 195 6.26 9.83 -1.19
C SER A 195 6.09 8.80 -0.08
N THR A 196 5.02 8.00 -0.12
CA THR A 196 4.80 6.91 0.85
C THR A 196 5.94 5.91 0.78
N ASN A 197 6.33 5.50 -0.43
CA ASN A 197 7.43 4.57 -0.66
C ASN A 197 8.78 5.11 -0.19
N ALA A 198 9.08 6.39 -0.47
CA ALA A 198 10.27 7.07 0.01
C ALA A 198 10.32 7.10 1.54
N THR A 199 9.18 7.39 2.18
CA THR A 199 9.03 7.34 3.64
C THR A 199 9.27 5.91 4.17
N ILE A 200 8.70 4.86 3.56
CA ILE A 200 8.97 3.46 3.96
C ILE A 200 10.46 3.12 3.81
N ARG A 201 11.11 3.58 2.74
CA ARG A 201 12.54 3.34 2.48
C ARG A 201 13.46 4.03 3.48
N SER A 202 13.02 5.14 4.10
CA SER A 202 13.80 5.86 5.10
C SER A 202 13.76 5.21 6.49
N ASP A 203 12.80 4.31 6.76
CA ASP A 203 12.75 3.51 7.99
C ASP A 203 13.82 2.40 7.98
N LYS A 204 15.08 2.79 8.17
CA LYS A 204 16.25 1.88 8.15
C LYS A 204 16.23 0.84 9.27
N GLU A 205 15.62 1.18 10.40
CA GLU A 205 15.57 0.38 11.62
C GLU A 205 14.34 -0.54 11.68
N ASN A 206 13.48 -0.51 10.66
CA ASN A 206 12.26 -1.31 10.56
C ASN A 206 11.28 -1.06 11.72
N HIS A 207 11.19 0.18 12.21
CA HIS A 207 10.25 0.57 13.27
C HIS A 207 8.80 0.34 12.88
N TRP A 208 8.46 0.41 11.59
CA TRP A 208 7.10 0.19 11.10
C TRP A 208 6.83 -1.26 10.72
N LEU A 209 7.82 -2.14 10.85
CA LEU A 209 7.67 -3.59 10.61
C LEU A 209 7.11 -3.88 9.20
N LEU A 210 7.57 -3.12 8.21
CA LEU A 210 7.22 -3.27 6.80
C LEU A 210 8.24 -4.10 6.02
N ARG A 211 9.33 -4.50 6.66
CA ARG A 211 10.37 -5.36 6.09
C ARG A 211 10.16 -6.82 6.46
N ARG A 212 10.43 -7.71 5.52
CA ARG A 212 10.41 -9.17 5.71
C ARG A 212 11.41 -9.86 4.80
N LYS A 213 11.76 -11.12 5.11
CA LYS A 213 12.48 -11.96 4.14
C LYS A 213 11.64 -12.11 2.87
N MET A 214 12.26 -11.90 1.72
CA MET A 214 11.60 -12.10 0.42
C MET A 214 11.38 -13.59 0.18
N ARG A 215 10.17 -13.93 -0.24
CA ARG A 215 9.81 -15.28 -0.71
C ARG A 215 10.35 -15.46 -2.14
N PRO A 216 10.50 -16.72 -2.60
CA PRO A 216 10.79 -16.99 -4.00
C PRO A 216 9.83 -16.28 -4.96
N LEU A 217 8.52 -16.26 -4.66
CA LEU A 217 7.51 -15.59 -5.48
C LEU A 217 7.70 -14.07 -5.58
N ASP A 218 8.14 -13.42 -4.49
CA ASP A 218 8.36 -11.97 -4.51
C ASP A 218 9.50 -11.60 -5.47
N LYS A 219 10.58 -12.39 -5.45
CA LYS A 219 11.74 -12.23 -6.34
C LYS A 219 11.41 -12.60 -7.78
N GLN A 220 10.70 -13.73 -7.97
CA GLN A 220 10.29 -14.24 -9.29
C GLN A 220 9.46 -13.19 -10.03
N PHE A 221 8.52 -12.54 -9.34
CA PHE A 221 7.73 -11.45 -9.92
C PHE A 221 8.59 -10.33 -10.50
N ILE A 222 9.61 -9.87 -9.76
CA ILE A 222 10.49 -8.79 -10.23
C ILE A 222 11.30 -9.24 -11.47
N VAL A 223 11.82 -10.49 -11.46
CA VAL A 223 12.55 -11.08 -12.60
C VAL A 223 11.64 -11.22 -13.83
N ASP A 224 10.40 -11.69 -13.66
CA ASP A 224 9.44 -11.86 -14.75
C ASP A 224 8.96 -10.53 -15.31
N ALA A 225 8.73 -9.55 -14.44
CA ALA A 225 8.41 -8.19 -14.86
C ALA A 225 9.56 -7.61 -15.69
N ALA A 226 10.81 -7.67 -15.20
CA ALA A 226 11.98 -7.15 -15.91
C ALA A 226 12.23 -7.82 -17.27
N SER A 227 12.06 -9.15 -17.33
CA SER A 227 12.27 -9.92 -18.57
C SER A 227 11.12 -9.84 -19.58
N GLY A 228 10.00 -9.18 -19.23
CA GLY A 228 8.82 -9.09 -20.08
C GLY A 228 7.99 -10.37 -20.15
N LYS A 229 8.29 -11.37 -19.32
CA LYS A 229 7.52 -12.64 -19.25
C LYS A 229 6.20 -12.49 -18.50
N GLY A 230 6.06 -11.43 -17.70
CA GLY A 230 4.80 -11.04 -17.06
C GLY A 230 4.14 -9.89 -17.79
N GLU A 231 3.15 -10.16 -18.64
CA GLU A 231 2.25 -9.15 -19.21
C GLU A 231 1.04 -8.85 -18.29
N SER A 232 1.14 -9.21 -17.00
CA SER A 232 0.09 -8.87 -16.06
C SER A 232 0.03 -7.36 -15.82
N PHE A 233 -1.17 -6.87 -15.49
CA PHE A 233 -1.36 -5.47 -15.14
C PHE A 233 -0.41 -5.02 -14.01
N SER A 234 -0.21 -5.86 -12.98
CA SER A 234 0.74 -5.57 -11.90
C SER A 234 2.20 -5.47 -12.36
N ALA A 235 2.63 -6.26 -13.36
CA ALA A 235 3.97 -6.16 -13.92
C ALA A 235 4.15 -4.86 -14.71
N MET A 236 3.11 -4.41 -15.44
CA MET A 236 3.11 -3.09 -16.10
C MET A 236 3.15 -1.95 -15.07
N SER A 237 2.26 -1.98 -14.07
CA SER A 237 2.26 -1.03 -12.94
C SER A 237 3.63 -0.94 -12.25
N PHE A 238 4.32 -2.08 -12.08
CA PHE A 238 5.66 -2.12 -11.49
C PHE A 238 6.71 -1.46 -12.40
N LYS A 239 6.67 -1.69 -13.72
CA LYS A 239 7.58 -1.00 -14.67
C LYS A 239 7.35 0.50 -14.69
N GLU A 240 6.10 0.94 -14.76
CA GLU A 240 5.74 2.36 -14.70
C GLU A 240 6.21 3.00 -13.39
N LYS A 241 6.17 2.26 -12.28
CA LYS A 241 6.75 2.70 -11.00
C LYS A 241 8.26 2.90 -11.11
N LEU A 242 8.99 1.95 -11.68
CA LEU A 242 10.45 2.05 -11.84
C LEU A 242 10.84 3.29 -12.66
N GLU A 243 10.09 3.61 -13.72
CA GLU A 243 10.33 4.79 -14.54
C GLU A 243 9.96 6.10 -13.84
N ARG A 244 8.87 6.09 -13.07
CA ARG A 244 8.32 7.27 -12.39
C ARG A 244 9.16 7.70 -11.19
N GLU A 245 9.55 6.75 -10.35
CA GLU A 245 10.12 7.06 -9.03
C GLU A 245 11.60 7.46 -9.13
N SER A 246 11.93 8.56 -8.49
CA SER A 246 13.26 9.17 -8.53
C SER A 246 14.37 8.25 -8.00
N VAL A 247 14.07 7.43 -7.00
CA VAL A 247 15.02 6.52 -6.36
C VAL A 247 15.61 5.47 -7.31
N TYR A 248 14.98 5.22 -8.47
CA TYR A 248 15.44 4.23 -9.44
C TYR A 248 16.18 4.82 -10.65
N LYS A 249 16.29 6.14 -10.76
CA LYS A 249 16.92 6.79 -11.92
C LYS A 249 18.41 6.45 -12.11
N GLU A 250 19.05 5.91 -11.08
CA GLU A 250 20.46 5.51 -11.07
C GLU A 250 20.66 3.99 -11.30
N LEU A 251 19.59 3.21 -11.53
CA LEU A 251 19.64 1.74 -11.68
C LEU A 251 20.01 1.23 -13.06
#